data_AF-A0A922E880-F1
#
_entry.id   AF-A0A922E880-F1
#
_cell.length_a   1.000
_cell.length_b   1.000
_cell.length_c   1.000
_cell.angle_alpha   90.00
_cell.angle_beta   90.00
_cell.angle_gamma   90.00
#
_symmetry.space_group_name_H-M   'P 1'
#
loop_
_entity.id
_entity.type
_entity.pdbx_description
1 polymer ?
#
loop_
_entity_poly.entity_id
_entity_poly.type
_entity_poly.pdbx_seq_one_letter_code
_entity_poly.pdbx_strand_id
1 'polypeptide(L)'
;MSPATMPLLVSTPPLKPTVALNAEIRRTKARLLEEVPKLQKFAVKKVKGLSGEELAARNDLVLALPDRIQAIPDGTAPAPKQTGGWTTSATRTGIKFDSDGRFDDEYFQQSEESSQFRQEYEMRKMKQDQGLDMISEGLGTLKNMAHDMNEEIDRQVPLMDEMDEKVDKARADLKNTNVRLKDTVNQLRSSRNFCIDIVLLCVILGIAAYLYNVLKK
;
A
#
# COMPACT_ATOMS: atom_id res chain seq x y z
N MET A 1 19.92 -47.19 18.41
CA MET A 1 20.39 -45.87 17.96
C MET A 1 19.83 -45.63 16.57
N SER A 2 18.82 -44.77 16.46
CA SER A 2 18.25 -44.33 15.18
C SER A 2 18.62 -42.84 15.03
N PRO A 3 19.27 -42.40 13.94
CA PRO A 3 19.58 -40.99 13.78
C PRO A 3 18.32 -40.24 13.36
N ALA A 4 17.94 -39.26 14.17
CA ALA A 4 16.86 -38.34 13.86
C ALA A 4 17.27 -37.44 12.69
N THR A 5 16.64 -37.66 11.53
CA THR A 5 16.72 -36.74 10.39
C THR A 5 15.95 -35.47 10.74
N MET A 6 16.65 -34.39 11.09
CA MET A 6 16.08 -33.04 11.11
C MET A 6 15.70 -32.63 9.68
N PRO A 7 14.47 -32.18 9.41
CA PRO A 7 14.14 -31.60 8.12
C PRO A 7 14.80 -30.22 8.03
N LEU A 8 15.77 -30.10 7.12
CA LEU A 8 16.28 -28.81 6.67
C LEU A 8 15.08 -28.00 6.14
N LEU A 9 14.74 -26.95 6.87
CA LEU A 9 13.80 -25.92 6.46
C LEU A 9 14.46 -25.19 5.28
N VAL A 10 14.28 -25.75 4.07
CA VAL A 10 14.69 -25.14 2.82
C VAL A 10 13.93 -23.83 2.72
N SER A 11 14.59 -22.75 3.12
CA SER A 11 14.17 -21.39 2.78
C SER A 11 14.28 -21.27 1.27
N THR A 12 13.21 -21.63 0.58
CA THR A 12 13.06 -21.38 -0.84
C THR A 12 13.20 -19.88 -1.05
N PRO A 13 14.18 -19.40 -1.84
CA PRO A 13 14.32 -17.97 -2.08
C PRO A 13 13.02 -17.46 -2.71
N PRO A 14 12.42 -16.39 -2.17
CA PRO A 14 11.18 -15.85 -2.72
C PRO A 14 11.39 -15.50 -4.20
N LEU A 15 10.45 -15.94 -5.04
CA LEU A 15 10.41 -15.62 -6.47
C LEU A 15 10.55 -14.10 -6.63
N LYS A 16 11.43 -13.63 -7.53
CA LYS A 16 11.72 -12.19 -7.73
C LYS A 16 10.47 -11.27 -7.82
N PRO A 17 9.34 -11.69 -8.43
CA PRO A 17 8.08 -10.92 -8.41
C PRO A 17 7.54 -10.64 -7.01
N THR A 18 7.59 -11.63 -6.10
CA THR A 18 7.13 -11.47 -4.72
C THR A 18 8.01 -10.51 -3.92
N VAL A 19 9.31 -10.45 -4.22
CA VAL A 19 10.24 -9.51 -3.59
C VAL A 19 9.99 -8.08 -4.05
N ALA A 20 9.70 -7.89 -5.34
CA ALA A 20 9.36 -6.59 -5.91
C ALA A 20 8.04 -6.05 -5.33
N LEU A 21 7.00 -6.90 -5.28
CA LEU A 21 5.71 -6.55 -4.68
C LEU A 21 5.85 -6.20 -3.18
N ASN A 22 6.61 -7.00 -2.43
CA ASN A 22 6.88 -6.71 -1.00
C ASN A 22 7.71 -5.43 -0.81
N ALA A 23 8.55 -5.05 -1.77
CA ALA A 23 9.25 -3.77 -1.74
C ALA A 23 8.30 -2.60 -2.05
N GLU A 24 7.33 -2.81 -2.93
CA GLU A 24 6.32 -1.81 -3.28
C GLU A 24 5.33 -1.57 -2.13
N ILE A 25 4.87 -2.64 -1.45
CA ILE A 25 4.04 -2.52 -0.24
C ILE A 25 4.74 -1.64 0.81
N ARG A 26 6.05 -1.83 1.02
CA ARG A 26 6.85 -1.00 1.95
C ARG A 26 6.94 0.46 1.53
N ARG A 27 7.07 0.75 0.23
CA ARG A 27 7.08 2.13 -0.30
C ARG A 27 5.73 2.80 -0.10
N THR A 28 4.64 2.11 -0.43
CA THR A 28 3.28 2.63 -0.29
C THR A 28 2.92 2.87 1.17
N LYS A 29 3.28 1.94 2.07
CA LYS A 29 3.14 2.08 3.52
C LYS A 29 3.85 3.33 4.06
N ALA A 30 5.08 3.56 3.63
CA ALA A 30 5.84 4.76 4.01
C ALA A 30 5.18 6.05 3.51
N ARG A 31 4.68 6.06 2.27
CA ARG A 31 3.96 7.21 1.69
C ARG A 31 2.66 7.50 2.42
N LEU A 32 1.89 6.47 2.77
CA LEU A 32 0.65 6.62 3.54
C LEU A 32 0.92 7.18 4.94
N LEU A 33 1.96 6.70 5.63
CA LEU A 33 2.36 7.23 6.93
C LEU A 33 2.78 8.71 6.87
N GLU A 34 3.34 9.18 5.75
CA GLU A 34 3.66 10.59 5.54
C GLU A 34 2.41 11.47 5.37
N GLU A 35 1.31 10.91 4.87
CA GLU A 35 0.05 11.63 4.65
C GLU A 35 -0.84 11.67 5.91
N VAL A 36 -0.69 10.72 6.84
CA VAL A 36 -1.45 10.65 8.11
C VAL A 36 -1.43 11.96 8.91
N PRO A 37 -0.29 12.66 9.12
CA PRO A 37 -0.27 13.93 9.83
C PRO A 37 -1.09 15.04 9.14
N LYS A 38 -1.21 15.00 7.81
CA LYS A 38 -2.03 15.95 7.06
C LYS A 38 -3.51 15.64 7.31
N LEU A 39 -3.90 14.36 7.24
CA LEU A 39 -5.24 13.89 7.58
C LEU A 39 -5.63 14.25 9.02
N GLN A 40 -4.72 14.14 9.99
CA GLN A 40 -4.98 14.53 11.38
C GLN A 40 -5.30 16.02 11.52
N LYS A 41 -4.61 16.89 10.77
CA LYS A 41 -4.90 18.34 10.74
C LYS A 41 -6.29 18.63 10.15
N PHE A 42 -6.72 17.89 9.13
CA PHE A 42 -8.05 18.04 8.55
C PHE A 42 -9.16 17.43 9.43
N ALA A 43 -8.85 16.36 10.18
CA ALA A 43 -9.80 15.70 11.06
C ALA A 43 -10.25 16.58 12.23
N VAL A 44 -9.37 17.45 12.74
CA VAL A 44 -9.68 18.42 13.81
C VAL A 44 -10.43 19.65 13.28
N LYS A 45 -10.39 19.89 11.96
CA LYS A 45 -11.02 21.06 11.34
C LYS A 45 -12.55 20.91 11.37
N LYS A 46 -13.23 21.80 12.09
CA LYS A 46 -14.69 21.85 12.09
C LYS A 46 -15.22 22.20 10.70
N VAL A 47 -16.07 21.33 10.17
CA VAL A 47 -16.82 21.54 8.93
C VAL A 47 -18.25 21.90 9.29
N LYS A 48 -18.84 22.85 8.56
CA LYS A 48 -20.24 23.27 8.76
C LYS A 48 -21.17 22.08 8.52
N GLY A 49 -21.95 21.69 9.52
CA GLY A 49 -22.90 20.56 9.44
C GLY A 49 -22.46 19.26 10.11
N LEU A 50 -21.23 19.16 10.65
CA LEU A 50 -20.82 18.01 11.47
C LEU A 50 -21.12 18.23 12.96
N SER A 51 -21.72 17.23 13.60
CA SER A 51 -21.89 17.20 15.06
C SER A 51 -20.55 17.02 15.78
N GLY A 52 -20.47 17.41 17.05
CA GLY A 52 -19.25 17.24 17.85
C GLY A 52 -18.87 15.77 18.05
N GLU A 53 -19.85 14.87 18.08
CA GLU A 53 -19.68 13.43 18.18
C GLU A 53 -19.07 12.84 16.90
N GLU A 54 -19.56 13.24 15.72
CA GLU A 54 -18.99 12.83 14.43
C GLU A 54 -17.56 13.37 14.23
N LEU A 55 -17.26 14.56 14.75
CA LEU A 55 -15.90 15.11 14.74
C LEU A 55 -14.95 14.29 15.62
N ALA A 56 -15.41 13.86 16.80
CA ALA A 56 -14.63 13.02 17.70
C ALA A 56 -14.40 11.63 17.10
N ALA A 57 -15.44 11.00 16.53
CA ALA A 57 -15.31 9.72 15.82
C ALA A 57 -14.37 9.82 14.61
N ARG A 58 -14.43 10.91 13.85
CA ARG A 58 -13.49 11.18 12.74
C ARG A 58 -12.05 11.33 13.24
N ASN A 59 -11.85 12.01 14.37
CA ASN A 59 -10.53 12.18 14.96
C ASN A 59 -9.96 10.83 15.42
N ASP A 60 -10.77 10.03 16.12
CA ASP A 60 -10.39 8.71 16.62
C ASP A 60 -10.01 7.74 15.49
N LEU A 61 -10.79 7.75 14.40
CA LEU A 61 -10.49 6.94 13.22
C LEU A 61 -9.17 7.32 12.55
N VAL A 62 -8.81 8.61 12.57
CA VAL A 62 -7.52 9.08 12.02
C VAL A 62 -6.36 8.79 12.98
N LEU A 63 -6.60 8.78 14.29
CA LEU A 63 -5.61 8.35 15.29
C LEU A 63 -5.29 6.85 15.20
N ALA A 64 -6.29 6.01 14.90
CA ALA A 64 -6.09 4.57 14.72
C ALA A 64 -5.47 4.18 13.36
N LEU A 65 -5.44 5.10 12.39
CA LEU A 65 -4.97 4.85 11.03
C LEU A 65 -3.47 4.45 10.94
N PRO A 66 -2.52 5.12 11.62
CA PRO A 66 -1.11 4.72 11.58
C PRO A 66 -0.85 3.31 12.12
N ASP A 67 -1.52 2.89 13.20
CA ASP A 67 -1.38 1.54 13.76
C ASP A 67 -1.92 0.49 12.80
N ARG A 68 -3.04 0.79 12.13
CA ARG A 68 -3.62 -0.08 11.09
C ARG A 68 -2.71 -0.22 9.87
N ILE A 69 -2.07 0.87 9.44
CA ILE A 69 -1.09 0.84 8.33
C ILE A 69 0.11 -0.03 8.72
N GLN A 70 0.57 0.06 9.97
CA GLN A 70 1.69 -0.75 10.47
C GLN A 70 1.36 -2.24 10.57
N ALA A 71 0.12 -2.60 10.90
CA ALA A 71 -0.35 -3.98 10.99
C ALA A 71 -0.43 -4.73 9.64
N ILE A 72 -0.33 -4.02 8.51
CA ILE A 72 -0.31 -4.65 7.17
C ILE A 72 0.98 -5.48 7.03
N PRO A 73 0.89 -6.80 6.75
CA PRO A 73 2.05 -7.66 6.58
C PRO A 73 2.80 -7.35 5.28
N ASP A 74 4.07 -6.96 5.39
CA ASP A 74 4.91 -6.58 4.24
C ASP A 74 5.64 -7.80 3.60
N GLY A 75 5.12 -9.02 3.82
CA GLY A 75 5.60 -10.27 3.20
C GLY A 75 6.98 -10.80 3.67
N THR A 76 7.57 -10.22 4.73
CA THR A 76 8.86 -10.66 5.31
C THR A 76 8.73 -11.43 6.63
N ALA A 77 7.51 -11.52 7.18
CA ALA A 77 7.17 -12.28 8.38
C ALA A 77 6.09 -13.32 8.05
N PRO A 78 6.09 -14.49 8.72
CA PRO A 78 5.03 -15.47 8.54
C PRO A 78 3.68 -14.81 8.84
N ALA A 79 2.72 -14.97 7.91
CA ALA A 79 1.38 -14.41 8.04
C ALA A 79 0.77 -14.79 9.40
N PRO A 80 0.37 -13.82 10.24
CA PRO A 80 -0.48 -14.14 11.37
C PRO A 80 -1.80 -14.65 10.78
N LYS A 81 -2.15 -15.89 11.14
CA LYS A 81 -3.47 -16.43 10.83
C LYS A 81 -4.52 -15.56 11.52
N GLN A 82 -5.46 -15.07 10.72
CA GLN A 82 -6.75 -14.47 11.11
C GLN A 82 -6.70 -13.16 11.91
N THR A 83 -7.26 -12.12 11.30
CA THR A 83 -8.26 -11.28 11.97
C THR A 83 -9.34 -10.97 10.94
N GLY A 84 -10.35 -11.83 10.91
CA GLY A 84 -11.66 -11.47 10.37
C GLY A 84 -12.32 -10.42 11.27
N GLY A 85 -13.35 -9.79 10.72
CA GLY A 85 -14.29 -8.99 11.51
C GLY A 85 -14.40 -7.54 11.07
N TRP A 86 -14.74 -7.29 9.81
CA TRP A 86 -15.53 -6.10 9.49
C TRP A 86 -17.00 -6.47 9.70
N THR A 87 -17.46 -6.42 10.95
CA THR A 87 -18.89 -6.35 11.26
C THR A 87 -19.09 -5.19 12.21
N THR A 88 -19.80 -4.16 11.77
CA THR A 88 -20.42 -3.19 12.66
C THR A 88 -21.65 -3.87 13.27
N SER A 89 -21.43 -4.86 14.15
CA SER A 89 -22.49 -5.48 14.94
C SER A 89 -22.55 -4.79 16.29
N ALA A 90 -23.37 -3.76 16.39
CA ALA A 90 -23.94 -3.34 17.67
C ALA A 90 -24.98 -4.42 18.11
N THR A 91 -24.48 -5.56 18.59
CA THR A 91 -25.32 -6.60 19.19
C THR A 91 -25.70 -6.16 20.59
N ARG A 92 -27.01 -5.94 20.78
CA ARG A 92 -27.68 -5.70 22.06
C ARG A 92 -27.19 -6.68 23.13
N THR A 93 -26.64 -6.16 24.21
CA THR A 93 -26.48 -6.92 25.46
C THR A 93 -27.76 -6.84 26.27
N GLY A 94 -28.41 -8.00 26.50
CA GLY A 94 -29.23 -8.22 27.70
C GLY A 94 -30.71 -8.47 27.47
N ILE A 95 -31.08 -9.64 26.95
CA ILE A 95 -32.35 -10.28 27.32
C ILE A 95 -32.00 -11.69 27.80
N LYS A 96 -31.98 -11.88 29.12
CA LYS A 96 -31.98 -13.20 29.77
C LYS A 96 -33.42 -13.70 29.72
N PHE A 97 -33.62 -14.87 29.12
CA PHE A 97 -34.88 -15.59 29.22
C PHE A 97 -34.65 -16.78 30.15
N ASP A 98 -34.95 -16.57 31.43
CA ASP A 98 -35.18 -17.65 32.38
C ASP A 98 -36.69 -17.66 32.64
N SER A 99 -37.35 -18.76 32.30
CA SER A 99 -38.27 -19.49 33.18
C SER A 99 -39.37 -20.21 32.38
N ASP A 100 -39.41 -21.52 32.61
CA ASP A 100 -40.56 -22.40 32.39
C ASP A 100 -41.83 -21.79 33.00
N GLY A 101 -42.89 -21.69 32.21
CA GLY A 101 -44.19 -21.19 32.65
C GLY A 101 -45.25 -21.49 31.60
N ARG A 102 -46.21 -22.34 31.95
CA ARG A 102 -47.39 -22.72 31.16
C ARG A 102 -48.06 -21.50 30.51
N PHE A 103 -48.30 -21.59 29.21
CA PHE A 103 -49.14 -20.64 28.49
C PHE A 103 -50.62 -20.92 28.80
N ASP A 104 -51.22 -20.12 29.67
CA ASP A 104 -52.67 -19.96 29.74
C ASP A 104 -53.09 -18.78 28.84
N ASP A 105 -54.06 -19.07 27.98
CA ASP A 105 -54.51 -18.34 26.78
C ASP A 105 -55.43 -17.14 27.12
N GLU A 106 -55.17 -16.42 28.21
CA GLU A 106 -56.16 -15.49 28.78
C GLU A 106 -55.61 -14.08 29.12
N TYR A 107 -54.57 -13.60 28.41
CA TYR A 107 -53.99 -12.27 28.65
C TYR A 107 -54.24 -11.23 27.55
N PHE A 108 -55.19 -11.47 26.64
CA PHE A 108 -55.62 -10.47 25.65
C PHE A 108 -56.94 -9.79 26.06
N GLN A 109 -56.96 -9.17 27.24
CA GLN A 109 -57.92 -8.10 27.50
C GLN A 109 -57.45 -6.82 26.80
N GLN A 110 -58.01 -6.65 25.61
CA GLN A 110 -58.11 -5.45 24.80
C GLN A 110 -58.40 -4.20 25.66
N SER A 111 -57.36 -3.46 26.04
CA SER A 111 -57.45 -2.07 26.49
C SER A 111 -57.07 -1.14 25.33
N GLU A 112 -57.80 -0.06 25.13
CA GLU A 112 -57.64 0.92 24.03
C GLU A 112 -56.22 1.52 23.93
N GLU A 113 -55.42 1.43 25.00
CA GLU A 113 -54.00 1.82 25.06
C GLU A 113 -53.08 0.94 24.16
N SER A 114 -53.50 -0.28 23.82
CA SER A 114 -52.77 -1.22 22.95
C SER A 114 -52.73 -0.77 21.48
N SER A 115 -53.72 0.00 21.03
CA SER A 115 -53.84 0.44 19.64
C SER A 115 -52.71 1.41 19.24
N GLN A 116 -52.37 2.36 20.12
CA GLN A 116 -51.29 3.32 19.88
C GLN A 116 -49.91 2.64 19.90
N PHE A 117 -49.70 1.70 20.82
CA PHE A 117 -48.44 0.95 20.90
C PHE A 117 -48.23 0.04 19.69
N ARG A 118 -49.31 -0.57 19.18
CA ARG A 118 -49.29 -1.40 17.96
C ARG A 118 -49.04 -0.55 16.72
N GLN A 119 -49.63 0.64 16.64
CA GLN A 119 -49.39 1.58 15.55
C GLN A 119 -47.96 2.15 15.57
N GLU A 120 -47.41 2.46 16.75
CA GLU A 120 -46.02 2.89 16.90
C GLU A 120 -45.05 1.75 16.55
N TYR A 121 -45.36 0.52 16.94
CA TYR A 121 -44.59 -0.67 16.56
C TYR A 121 -44.59 -0.90 15.04
N GLU A 122 -45.75 -0.81 14.40
CA GLU A 122 -45.86 -0.94 12.93
C GLU A 122 -45.13 0.18 12.20
N MET A 123 -45.19 1.42 12.70
CA MET A 123 -44.44 2.55 12.14
C MET A 123 -42.93 2.34 12.29
N ARG A 124 -42.47 1.78 13.41
CA ARG A 124 -41.05 1.46 13.63
C ARG A 124 -40.57 0.32 12.74
N LYS A 125 -41.44 -0.68 12.49
CA LYS A 125 -41.19 -1.79 11.58
C LYS A 125 -41.06 -1.32 10.13
N MET A 126 -41.98 -0.48 9.65
CA MET A 126 -41.89 0.11 8.31
C MET A 126 -40.60 0.92 8.11
N LYS A 127 -40.15 1.68 9.11
CA LYS A 127 -38.88 2.41 9.03
C LYS A 127 -37.66 1.49 8.99
N GLN A 128 -37.71 0.34 9.66
CA GLN A 128 -36.64 -0.65 9.60
C GLN A 128 -36.61 -1.37 8.25
N ASP A 129 -37.77 -1.74 7.69
CA ASP A 129 -37.85 -2.36 6.37
C ASP A 129 -37.30 -1.43 5.27
N GLN A 130 -37.61 -0.12 5.33
CA GLN A 130 -37.00 0.86 4.42
C GLN A 130 -35.47 0.95 4.57
N GLY A 131 -34.96 0.82 5.79
CA GLY A 131 -33.51 0.77 6.04
C GLY A 131 -32.86 -0.49 5.47
N LEU A 132 -33.54 -1.64 5.58
CA LEU A 132 -33.07 -2.91 5.01
C LEU A 132 -33.07 -2.89 3.48
N ASP A 133 -34.07 -2.25 2.85
CA ASP A 133 -34.11 -2.08 1.39
C ASP A 133 -32.90 -1.26 0.88
N MET A 134 -32.60 -0.13 1.52
CA MET A 134 -31.43 0.70 1.19
C MET A 134 -30.11 -0.06 1.39
N ILE A 135 -30.01 -0.89 2.44
CA ILE A 135 -28.84 -1.74 2.67
C ILE A 135 -28.73 -2.81 1.58
N SER A 136 -29.84 -3.41 1.16
CA SER A 136 -29.85 -4.42 0.09
C SER A 136 -29.41 -3.83 -1.25
N GLU A 137 -29.84 -2.60 -1.55
CA GLU A 137 -29.45 -1.87 -2.75
C GLU A 137 -27.96 -1.53 -2.71
N GLY A 138 -27.46 -1.00 -1.58
CA GLY A 138 -26.05 -0.72 -1.38
C GLY A 138 -25.16 -1.97 -1.49
N LEU A 139 -25.63 -3.12 -0.99
CA LEU A 139 -24.94 -4.40 -1.14
C LEU A 139 -24.94 -4.87 -2.60
N GLY A 140 -26.01 -4.63 -3.34
CA GLY A 140 -26.08 -4.86 -4.79
C GLY A 140 -25.06 -4.03 -5.56
N THR A 141 -24.93 -2.73 -5.24
CA THR A 141 -23.91 -1.86 -5.83
C THR A 141 -22.50 -2.34 -5.49
N LEU A 142 -22.25 -2.73 -4.23
CA LEU A 142 -20.95 -3.22 -3.80
C LEU A 142 -20.56 -4.53 -4.49
N LYS A 143 -21.52 -5.43 -4.71
CA LYS A 143 -21.33 -6.68 -5.46
C LYS A 143 -20.94 -6.40 -6.92
N ASN A 144 -21.57 -5.43 -7.56
CA ASN A 144 -21.25 -5.06 -8.94
C ASN A 144 -19.84 -4.45 -9.03
N MET A 145 -19.47 -3.53 -8.13
CA MET A 145 -18.11 -2.98 -8.09
C MET A 145 -17.05 -4.05 -7.79
N ALA A 146 -17.35 -5.00 -6.90
CA ALA A 146 -16.44 -6.12 -6.64
C ALA A 146 -16.26 -7.02 -7.87
N HIS A 147 -17.33 -7.21 -8.65
CA HIS A 147 -17.26 -7.95 -9.90
C HIS A 147 -16.42 -7.22 -10.96
N ASP A 148 -16.64 -5.91 -11.13
CA ASP A 148 -15.90 -5.07 -12.07
C ASP A 148 -14.41 -5.02 -11.69
N MET A 149 -14.09 -4.94 -10.39
CA MET A 149 -12.70 -5.04 -9.92
C MET A 149 -12.07 -6.41 -10.19
N ASN A 150 -12.83 -7.50 -10.03
CA ASN A 150 -12.31 -8.84 -10.33
C ASN A 150 -12.00 -8.99 -11.83
N GLU A 151 -12.86 -8.47 -12.70
CA GLU A 151 -12.66 -8.52 -14.15
C GLU A 151 -11.49 -7.62 -14.60
N GLU A 152 -11.30 -6.46 -13.96
CA GLU A 152 -10.16 -5.56 -14.20
C GLU A 152 -8.83 -6.16 -13.68
N ILE A 153 -8.84 -6.88 -12.56
CA ILE A 153 -7.69 -7.64 -12.07
C ILE A 153 -7.31 -8.75 -13.05
N ASP A 154 -8.31 -9.49 -13.56
CA ASP A 154 -8.08 -10.54 -14.57
C ASP A 154 -7.61 -9.95 -15.92
N ARG A 155 -8.03 -8.71 -16.26
CA ARG A 155 -7.57 -7.97 -17.44
C ARG A 155 -6.22 -7.26 -17.27
N GLN A 156 -5.68 -7.13 -16.06
CA GLN A 156 -4.37 -6.50 -15.80
C GLN A 156 -3.15 -7.45 -15.95
N VAL A 157 -3.38 -8.74 -16.21
CA VAL A 157 -2.30 -9.72 -16.44
C VAL A 157 -1.38 -9.39 -17.63
N PRO A 158 -1.81 -8.81 -18.77
CA PRO A 158 -0.90 -8.51 -19.89
C PRO A 158 -0.21 -7.13 -19.82
N LEU A 159 -0.43 -6.32 -18.78
CA LEU A 159 0.23 -4.99 -18.65
C LEU A 159 1.50 -5.00 -17.79
N MET A 160 1.84 -6.13 -17.17
CA MET A 160 3.04 -6.28 -16.34
C MET A 160 4.30 -6.63 -17.15
N ASP A 161 4.16 -7.32 -18.29
CA ASP A 161 5.30 -7.67 -19.16
C ASP A 161 5.90 -6.45 -19.86
N GLU A 162 5.06 -5.48 -20.25
CA GLU A 162 5.51 -4.27 -20.93
C GLU A 162 6.22 -3.28 -19.97
N MET A 163 5.92 -3.37 -18.66
CA MET A 163 6.60 -2.56 -17.64
C MET A 163 7.99 -3.09 -17.32
N ASP A 164 8.16 -4.41 -17.17
CA ASP A 164 9.49 -5.01 -16.98
C ASP A 164 10.37 -4.77 -18.21
N GLU A 165 9.83 -4.88 -19.42
CA GLU A 165 10.58 -4.61 -20.65
C GLU A 165 11.01 -3.14 -20.76
N LYS A 166 10.14 -2.18 -20.40
CA LYS A 166 10.49 -0.74 -20.38
C LYS A 166 11.52 -0.41 -19.29
N VAL A 167 11.47 -1.07 -18.13
CA VAL A 167 12.44 -0.88 -17.04
C VAL A 167 13.81 -1.45 -17.39
N ASP A 168 13.86 -2.64 -17.99
CA ASP A 168 15.12 -3.25 -18.43
C ASP A 168 15.76 -2.48 -19.59
N LYS A 169 14.96 -1.97 -20.53
CA LYS A 169 15.43 -1.09 -21.60
C LYS A 169 15.99 0.24 -21.07
N ALA A 170 15.30 0.88 -20.13
CA ALA A 170 15.81 2.10 -19.49
C ALA A 170 17.11 1.87 -18.71
N ARG A 171 17.25 0.72 -18.04
CA ARG A 171 18.51 0.33 -17.39
C ARG A 171 19.64 0.08 -18.39
N ALA A 172 19.36 -0.59 -19.50
CA ALA A 172 20.33 -0.84 -20.56
C ALA A 172 20.81 0.48 -21.19
N ASP A 173 19.90 1.42 -21.45
CA ASP A 173 20.23 2.73 -21.99
C ASP A 173 21.05 3.60 -21.03
N LEU A 174 20.72 3.57 -19.73
CA LEU A 174 21.51 4.24 -18.69
C LEU A 174 22.92 3.64 -18.55
N LYS A 175 23.04 2.30 -18.64
CA LYS A 175 24.33 1.60 -18.58
C LYS A 175 25.19 1.94 -19.80
N ASN A 176 24.62 1.89 -21.00
CA ASN A 176 25.32 2.23 -22.24
C ASN A 176 25.75 3.70 -22.26
N THR A 177 24.90 4.62 -21.81
CA THR A 177 25.25 6.05 -21.72
C THR A 177 26.40 6.28 -20.74
N ASN A 178 26.40 5.61 -19.58
CA ASN A 178 27.52 5.70 -18.62
C ASN A 178 28.83 5.15 -19.19
N VAL A 179 28.80 4.04 -19.94
CA VAL A 179 29.98 3.48 -20.59
C VAL A 179 30.52 4.45 -21.64
N ARG A 180 29.67 4.98 -22.53
CA ARG A 180 30.09 5.96 -23.56
C ARG A 180 30.66 7.24 -22.94
N LEU A 181 30.09 7.70 -21.82
CA LEU A 181 30.61 8.85 -21.09
C LEU A 181 31.98 8.54 -20.47
N LYS A 182 32.16 7.36 -19.86
CA LYS A 182 33.44 6.92 -19.31
C LYS A 182 34.52 6.78 -20.38
N ASP A 183 34.16 6.22 -21.55
CA ASP A 183 35.06 6.11 -22.68
C ASP A 183 35.45 7.49 -23.23
N THR A 184 34.49 8.41 -23.35
CA THR A 184 34.76 9.80 -23.75
C THR A 184 35.70 10.50 -22.77
N VAL A 185 35.47 10.37 -21.46
CA VAL A 185 36.34 10.93 -20.41
C VAL A 185 37.76 10.33 -20.48
N ASN A 186 37.86 9.01 -20.66
CA ASN A 186 39.15 8.34 -20.81
C ASN A 186 39.88 8.78 -22.08
N GLN A 187 39.16 8.97 -23.19
CA GLN A 187 39.73 9.45 -24.45
C GLN A 187 40.24 10.89 -24.34
N LEU A 188 39.50 11.78 -23.65
CA LEU A 188 39.96 13.15 -23.36
C LEU A 188 41.17 13.18 -22.41
N ARG A 189 41.24 12.27 -21.45
CA ARG A 189 42.42 12.13 -20.58
C ARG A 189 43.63 11.66 -21.38
N SER A 190 43.43 10.72 -22.31
CA SER A 190 44.47 10.19 -23.19
C SER A 190 44.99 11.26 -24.17
N SER A 191 44.11 12.05 -24.78
CA SER A 191 44.49 13.11 -25.73
C SER A 191 45.31 14.22 -25.07
N ARG A 192 44.97 14.60 -23.83
CA ARG A 192 45.75 15.57 -23.06
C ARG A 192 47.16 15.06 -22.75
N ASN A 193 47.28 13.80 -22.34
CA ASN A 193 48.59 13.19 -22.09
C ASN A 193 49.44 13.15 -23.36
N PHE A 194 48.84 12.74 -24.49
CA PHE A 194 49.51 12.73 -25.80
C PHE A 194 49.98 14.13 -26.25
N CYS A 195 49.16 15.16 -26.04
CA CYS A 195 49.54 16.55 -26.34
C CYS A 195 50.70 17.03 -25.47
N ILE A 196 50.69 16.70 -24.18
CA ILE A 196 51.78 17.03 -23.24
C ILE A 196 53.09 16.37 -23.68
N ASP A 197 53.05 15.09 -24.09
CA ASP A 197 54.24 14.36 -24.52
C ASP A 197 54.90 15.00 -25.77
N ILE A 198 54.10 15.40 -26.77
CA ILE A 198 54.61 16.08 -27.98
C ILE A 198 55.29 17.40 -27.64
N VAL A 199 54.67 18.23 -26.78
CA VAL A 199 55.24 19.53 -26.39
C VAL A 199 56.55 19.33 -25.63
N LEU A 200 56.60 18.35 -24.73
CA LEU A 200 57.79 18.04 -23.93
C LEU A 200 58.96 17.57 -24.83
N LEU A 201 58.68 16.77 -25.85
CA LEU A 201 59.66 16.34 -26.86
C LEU A 201 60.23 17.53 -27.65
N CYS A 202 59.36 18.45 -28.10
CA CYS A 202 59.79 19.67 -28.80
C CYS A 202 60.73 20.55 -27.96
N VAL A 203 60.47 20.70 -26.66
CA VAL A 203 61.32 21.48 -25.75
C VAL A 203 62.69 20.83 -25.58
N ILE A 204 62.76 19.50 -25.39
CA ILE A 204 64.02 18.76 -25.28
C ILE A 204 64.85 18.91 -26.57
N LEU A 205 64.21 18.75 -27.74
CA LEU A 205 64.89 18.93 -29.03
C LEU A 205 65.39 20.36 -29.23
N GLY A 206 64.62 21.37 -28.82
CA GLY A 206 65.03 22.77 -28.87
C GLY A 206 66.28 23.04 -28.03
N ILE A 207 66.32 22.50 -26.80
CA ILE A 207 67.49 22.62 -25.91
C ILE A 207 68.70 21.87 -26.50
N ALA A 208 68.50 20.65 -27.02
CA ALA A 208 69.57 19.87 -27.63
C ALA A 208 70.17 20.57 -28.86
N ALA A 209 69.32 21.13 -29.74
CA ALA A 209 69.75 21.89 -30.91
C ALA A 209 70.46 23.20 -30.51
N TYR A 210 69.98 23.87 -29.46
CA TYR A 210 70.64 25.05 -28.91
C TYR A 210 72.04 24.73 -28.39
N LEU A 211 72.17 23.68 -27.56
CA LEU A 211 73.45 23.21 -27.05
C LEU A 211 74.40 22.78 -28.17
N TYR A 212 73.89 22.08 -29.20
CA TYR A 212 74.69 21.72 -30.37
C TYR A 212 75.22 22.96 -31.12
N ASN A 213 74.37 23.98 -31.32
CA ASN A 213 74.79 25.22 -31.97
C ASN A 213 75.80 26.03 -31.13
N VAL A 214 75.67 26.03 -29.81
CA VAL A 214 76.62 26.70 -28.91
C VAL A 214 77.95 25.95 -28.86
N LEU A 215 77.94 24.61 -28.84
CA LEU A 215 79.15 23.79 -28.77
C LEU A 215 79.90 23.69 -30.10
N LYS A 216 79.19 23.85 -31.23
CA LYS A 216 79.77 23.84 -32.57
C LYS A 216 80.37 25.21 -32.97
N LYS A 217 80.03 26.28 -32.25
CA LYS A 217 80.57 27.62 -32.46
C LYS A 217 81.84 27.80 -31.65
#